data_AF-I1JIA7-F1
#
_entry.id   AF-I1JIA7-F1
#
_cell.length_a   1.000
_cell.length_b   1.000
_cell.length_c   1.000
_cell.angle_alpha   90.00
_cell.angle_beta   90.00
_cell.angle_gamma   90.00
#
_symmetry.space_group_name_H-M   'P 1'
#
loop_
_entity.id
_entity.type
_entity.pdbx_description
1 polymer ?
#
loop_
_entity_poly.entity_id
_entity_poly.type
_entity_poly.pdbx_seq_one_letter_code
_entity_poly.pdbx_strand_id
1 'polypeptide(L)'
;MEGLASLRVPFQTTQFHSSRPRTSILPSQAIFFHKRSSFSSFSASAQVESNDGSATVATPGESVTEALKTKEWEVGMFQNEVAASQGIRIRRRPPSGPPLHYVGPFQFRLQNEGNTPRNILEEIVWNKDTEVSHLKERKPLGVLKKALENAPPARDFIGALKAANERTGLPGLIAEVKKASPSRGILREDFDPVEIAKAYEKGGAACLSVLTDEKYFKGSFENLEAIRMAGIKCPLLCKEFIIDAWQLYYARTKGADAVLLIAAVLPDLDIKYMIKICKLLGLTALVEVHDEREFDRVLAIEGIELIGINNRNLETFELDISITKKLLEGERGKIIRERGITMVGESGLFTPDDIAYVKEAGVKAILVGESIVKQNDPGKGISNLFGKDISLG
;
A
#
# COMPACT_ATOMS: atom_id res chain seq x y z
N MET A 1 1.63 60.38 -8.94
CA MET A 1 2.72 61.09 -8.24
C MET A 1 2.47 60.95 -6.75
N GLU A 2 3.54 60.66 -6.03
CA GLU A 2 3.62 59.84 -4.82
C GLU A 2 2.89 60.37 -3.57
N GLY A 3 2.38 59.43 -2.78
CA GLY A 3 1.77 59.66 -1.47
C GLY A 3 2.63 59.08 -0.34
N LEU A 4 2.84 59.93 0.66
CA LEU A 4 2.75 59.72 2.11
C LEU A 4 3.53 58.57 2.80
N ALA A 5 4.47 59.04 3.63
CA ALA A 5 4.63 58.77 5.06
C ALA A 5 5.31 57.45 5.51
N SER A 6 6.56 57.62 5.98
CA SER A 6 7.33 56.67 6.78
C SER A 6 7.36 57.11 8.25
N LEU A 7 6.98 56.21 9.17
CA LEU A 7 7.24 56.23 10.61
C LEU A 7 7.99 54.91 10.92
N ARG A 8 9.28 54.92 11.29
CA ARG A 8 9.92 55.20 12.59
C ARG A 8 10.18 53.94 13.44
N VAL A 9 11.50 53.71 13.63
CA VAL A 9 12.23 53.11 14.77
C VAL A 9 12.21 51.59 14.99
N PRO A 10 13.40 50.96 15.03
CA PRO A 10 13.64 49.77 15.85
C PRO A 10 14.76 50.02 16.87
N PHE A 11 14.58 49.62 18.12
CA PHE A 11 15.66 49.28 19.04
C PHE A 11 15.09 48.55 20.27
N GLN A 12 15.51 47.30 20.49
CA GLN A 12 15.85 46.80 21.82
C GLN A 12 16.67 45.50 21.70
N THR A 13 17.95 45.63 22.02
CA THR A 13 18.90 44.58 22.39
C THR A 13 18.73 44.20 23.85
N THR A 14 18.74 42.91 24.17
CA THR A 14 19.36 42.37 25.40
C THR A 14 19.68 40.87 25.24
N GLN A 15 20.98 40.55 25.36
CA GLN A 15 21.53 39.23 25.64
C GLN A 15 21.65 39.01 27.17
N PHE A 16 22.11 37.82 27.57
CA PHE A 16 22.29 37.22 28.92
C PHE A 16 21.07 36.39 29.38
N HIS A 17 21.16 35.15 29.85
CA HIS A 17 22.23 34.41 30.52
C HIS A 17 22.02 32.89 30.35
N SER A 18 23.14 32.14 30.30
CA SER A 18 23.22 30.69 30.47
C SER A 18 23.11 30.27 31.95
N SER A 19 22.28 29.26 32.27
CA SER A 19 22.45 28.45 33.49
C SER A 19 21.66 27.12 33.39
N ARG A 20 22.38 26.00 33.54
CA ARG A 20 21.83 24.65 33.82
C ARG A 20 21.47 24.53 35.30
N PRO A 21 20.52 23.65 35.65
CA PRO A 21 20.77 22.67 36.73
C PRO A 21 20.30 21.25 36.32
N ARG A 22 21.17 20.24 36.45
CA ARG A 22 21.21 19.22 37.53
C ARG A 22 19.95 18.32 37.64
N THR A 23 20.08 17.16 37.01
CA THR A 23 19.82 15.79 37.53
C THR A 23 19.03 15.65 38.83
N SER A 24 17.90 14.93 38.75
CA SER A 24 17.41 14.07 39.82
C SER A 24 16.98 12.71 39.27
N ILE A 25 17.46 11.69 39.97
CA ILE A 25 17.30 10.26 39.76
C ILE A 25 16.01 9.81 40.44
N LEU A 26 15.21 8.97 39.81
CA LEU A 26 14.38 7.98 40.51
C LEU A 26 14.28 6.70 39.66
N PRO A 27 14.54 5.51 40.25
CA PRO A 27 14.56 4.24 39.53
C PRO A 27 13.23 3.50 39.71
N SER A 28 12.73 2.78 38.70
CA SER A 28 12.03 1.53 38.95
C SER A 28 11.92 0.63 37.72
N GLN A 29 12.49 -0.56 37.91
CA GLN A 29 12.00 -1.87 37.45
C GLN A 29 12.10 -2.19 35.95
N ALA A 30 13.27 -2.77 35.63
CA ALA A 30 13.44 -3.74 34.58
C ALA A 30 12.52 -4.96 34.79
N ILE A 31 11.70 -5.26 33.79
CA ILE A 31 11.18 -6.60 33.56
C ILE A 31 11.78 -7.08 32.24
N PHE A 32 12.78 -7.94 32.37
CA PHE A 32 13.32 -8.76 31.29
C PHE A 32 12.24 -9.72 30.82
N PHE A 33 11.77 -9.57 29.58
CA PHE A 33 11.21 -10.69 28.83
C PHE A 33 12.22 -11.11 27.76
N HIS A 34 13.14 -11.99 28.17
CA HIS A 34 13.85 -12.86 27.24
C HIS A 34 12.85 -13.84 26.63
N LYS A 35 12.49 -13.65 25.36
CA LYS A 35 12.13 -14.77 24.48
C LYS A 35 13.10 -14.76 23.31
N ARG A 36 14.19 -15.52 23.47
CA ARG A 36 14.99 -16.03 22.36
C ARG A 36 14.08 -16.97 21.55
N SER A 37 13.66 -16.56 20.36
CA SER A 37 13.28 -17.51 19.32
C SER A 37 14.55 -17.86 18.54
N SER A 38 15.25 -18.88 19.01
CA SER A 38 16.27 -19.55 18.23
C SER A 38 15.59 -20.31 17.10
N PHE A 39 15.66 -19.78 15.87
CA PHE A 39 15.52 -20.62 14.69
C PHE A 39 16.85 -21.34 14.49
N SER A 40 16.94 -22.55 15.02
CA SER A 40 18.03 -23.48 14.74
C SER A 40 17.92 -23.95 13.30
N SER A 41 18.94 -23.60 12.50
CA SER A 41 19.30 -24.30 11.28
C SER A 41 19.58 -25.78 11.63
N PHE A 42 18.70 -26.69 11.24
CA PHE A 42 19.00 -28.12 11.27
C PHE A 42 19.48 -28.56 9.89
N SER A 43 20.79 -28.77 9.77
CA SER A 43 21.40 -29.60 8.75
C SER A 43 21.14 -31.06 9.09
N ALA A 44 20.43 -31.80 8.23
CA ALA A 44 20.34 -33.25 8.32
C ALA A 44 21.44 -33.88 7.46
N SER A 45 22.48 -34.39 8.11
CA SER A 45 23.47 -35.28 7.51
C SER A 45 22.86 -36.69 7.44
N ALA A 46 22.75 -37.24 6.24
CA ALA A 46 22.32 -38.62 6.02
C ALA A 46 23.47 -39.59 6.31
N GLN A 47 23.22 -40.56 7.20
CA GLN A 47 23.91 -41.86 7.18
C GLN A 47 22.86 -42.92 6.86
N VAL A 48 23.08 -43.62 5.75
CA VAL A 48 22.30 -44.75 5.27
C VAL A 48 23.11 -46.00 5.55
N GLU A 49 22.57 -46.90 6.37
CA GLU A 49 22.93 -48.32 6.35
C GLU A 49 21.64 -49.15 6.17
N SER A 50 21.76 -50.11 5.26
CA SER A 50 20.72 -50.90 4.61
C SER A 50 20.18 -52.05 5.49
N ASN A 51 18.87 -52.32 5.39
CA ASN A 51 18.40 -53.71 5.24
C ASN A 51 16.97 -53.78 4.69
N ASP A 52 16.75 -54.83 3.90
CA ASP A 52 15.67 -55.10 2.95
C ASP A 52 14.23 -55.07 3.51
N GLY A 53 13.30 -54.60 2.67
CA GLY A 53 11.86 -54.75 2.90
C GLY A 53 10.99 -53.87 1.99
N SER A 54 10.49 -54.46 0.90
CA SER A 54 9.48 -53.92 -0.04
C SER A 54 8.39 -53.04 0.60
N ALA A 55 8.38 -51.73 0.30
CA ALA A 55 7.17 -50.89 0.16
C ALA A 55 7.52 -49.46 -0.32
N THR A 56 6.91 -49.05 -1.44
CA THR A 56 6.65 -47.65 -1.89
C THR A 56 7.74 -46.59 -1.62
N VAL A 57 8.53 -46.29 -2.65
CA VAL A 57 9.45 -45.13 -2.68
C VAL A 57 8.63 -43.83 -2.75
N ALA A 58 8.29 -43.26 -1.60
CA ALA A 58 8.08 -41.81 -1.50
C ALA A 58 9.47 -41.17 -1.48
N THR A 59 9.76 -40.28 -2.42
CA THR A 59 11.08 -39.64 -2.47
C THR A 59 11.27 -38.76 -1.22
N PRO A 60 12.44 -38.77 -0.56
CA PRO A 60 12.65 -38.00 0.67
C PRO A 60 12.40 -36.49 0.52
N GLY A 61 12.43 -35.99 -0.72
CA GLY A 61 12.14 -34.59 -1.05
C GLY A 61 10.65 -34.25 -0.92
N GLU A 62 9.74 -35.14 -1.31
CA GLU A 62 8.29 -34.85 -1.31
C GLU A 62 7.75 -34.64 0.10
N SER A 63 8.19 -35.45 1.08
CA SER A 63 7.74 -35.33 2.47
C SER A 63 8.16 -34.02 3.14
N VAL A 64 9.35 -33.50 2.82
CA VAL A 64 9.85 -32.24 3.35
C VAL A 64 9.08 -31.05 2.76
N THR A 65 8.83 -31.05 1.45
CA THR A 65 7.98 -30.01 0.82
C THR A 65 6.56 -30.02 1.37
N GLU A 66 5.97 -31.18 1.59
CA GLU A 66 4.59 -31.29 2.10
C GLU A 66 4.49 -30.84 3.56
N ALA A 67 5.50 -31.18 4.37
CA ALA A 67 5.59 -30.71 5.75
C ALA A 67 5.80 -29.18 5.83
N LEU A 68 6.58 -28.59 4.92
CA LEU A 68 6.73 -27.13 4.83
C LEU A 68 5.43 -26.44 4.43
N LYS A 69 4.73 -26.95 3.41
CA LYS A 69 3.42 -26.43 2.98
C LYS A 69 2.38 -26.49 4.10
N THR A 70 2.38 -27.56 4.89
CA THR A 70 1.47 -27.71 6.03
C THR A 70 1.75 -26.67 7.11
N LYS A 71 3.02 -26.43 7.46
CA LYS A 71 3.39 -25.37 8.41
C LYS A 71 3.05 -23.97 7.89
N GLU A 72 3.30 -23.70 6.61
CA GLU A 72 2.92 -22.42 5.99
C GLU A 72 1.40 -22.22 6.02
N TRP A 73 0.64 -23.29 5.85
CA TRP A 73 -0.81 -23.29 5.98
C TRP A 73 -1.27 -22.96 7.40
N GLU A 74 -0.75 -23.67 8.41
CA GLU A 74 -1.07 -23.44 9.83
C GLU A 74 -0.77 -22.01 10.27
N VAL A 75 0.38 -21.45 9.86
CA VAL A 75 0.72 -20.04 10.11
C VAL A 75 -0.29 -19.10 9.44
N GLY A 76 -0.71 -19.40 8.21
CA GLY A 76 -1.75 -18.64 7.51
C GLY A 76 -3.11 -18.68 8.20
N MET A 77 -3.49 -19.82 8.81
CA MET A 77 -4.72 -19.92 9.60
C MET A 77 -4.67 -19.05 10.85
N PHE A 78 -3.54 -19.06 11.58
CA PHE A 78 -3.36 -18.21 12.75
C PHE A 78 -3.45 -16.71 12.38
N GLN A 79 -2.92 -16.32 11.21
CA GLN A 79 -3.06 -14.96 10.70
C GLN A 79 -4.54 -14.58 10.44
N ASN A 80 -5.34 -15.50 9.90
CA ASN A 80 -6.77 -15.26 9.70
C ASN A 80 -7.54 -15.10 11.03
N GLU A 81 -7.18 -15.84 12.08
CA GLU A 81 -7.80 -15.69 13.42
C GLU A 81 -7.47 -14.33 14.03
N VAL A 82 -6.20 -13.89 13.97
CA VAL A 82 -5.80 -12.55 14.40
C VAL A 82 -6.54 -11.48 13.61
N ALA A 83 -6.65 -11.64 12.29
CA ALA A 83 -7.39 -10.73 11.42
C ALA A 83 -8.86 -10.62 11.85
N ALA A 84 -9.51 -11.76 12.08
CA ALA A 84 -10.90 -11.81 12.53
C ALA A 84 -11.11 -11.11 13.88
N SER A 85 -10.17 -11.24 14.82
CA SER A 85 -10.23 -10.54 16.12
C SER A 85 -10.16 -9.01 15.99
N GLN A 86 -9.55 -8.53 14.91
CA GLN A 86 -9.48 -7.10 14.55
C GLN A 86 -10.68 -6.65 13.71
N GLY A 87 -11.62 -7.56 13.44
CA GLY A 87 -12.79 -7.29 12.60
C GLY A 87 -12.49 -7.26 11.11
N ILE A 88 -11.30 -7.69 10.68
CA ILE A 88 -11.00 -7.89 9.25
C ILE A 88 -11.85 -9.04 8.75
N ARG A 89 -12.66 -8.75 7.74
CA ARG A 89 -13.52 -9.76 7.14
C ARG A 89 -12.80 -10.52 6.04
N ILE A 90 -11.91 -9.91 5.27
CA ILE A 90 -11.28 -10.57 4.12
C ILE A 90 -10.37 -11.71 4.55
N ARG A 91 -10.69 -12.94 4.10
CA ARG A 91 -9.86 -14.11 4.35
C ARG A 91 -8.72 -14.14 3.34
N ARG A 92 -7.47 -14.30 3.79
CA ARG A 92 -6.34 -14.33 2.86
C ARG A 92 -6.15 -15.67 2.16
N ARG A 93 -6.73 -16.73 2.73
CA ARG A 93 -6.71 -18.11 2.22
C ARG A 93 -8.06 -18.78 2.44
N PRO A 94 -8.39 -19.84 1.68
CA PRO A 94 -9.57 -20.63 1.95
C PRO A 94 -9.52 -21.22 3.37
N PRO A 95 -10.64 -21.32 4.11
CA PRO A 95 -10.59 -21.89 5.47
C PRO A 95 -10.18 -23.35 5.53
N SER A 96 -10.55 -24.17 4.55
CA SER A 96 -10.41 -25.64 4.61
C SER A 96 -9.30 -26.19 3.72
N GLY A 97 -8.25 -25.41 3.45
CA GLY A 97 -7.16 -25.85 2.59
C GLY A 97 -7.28 -25.34 1.15
N PRO A 98 -6.25 -25.56 0.32
CA PRO A 98 -6.38 -25.36 -1.12
C PRO A 98 -7.59 -26.13 -1.65
N PRO A 99 -8.31 -25.62 -2.67
CA PRO A 99 -9.51 -26.28 -3.17
C PRO A 99 -9.22 -27.66 -3.75
N LEU A 100 -7.96 -27.92 -4.17
CA LEU A 100 -7.49 -29.22 -4.64
C LEU A 100 -6.70 -29.94 -3.54
N HIS A 101 -7.13 -31.16 -3.22
CA HIS A 101 -6.37 -32.08 -2.38
C HIS A 101 -5.87 -33.25 -3.22
N TYR A 102 -4.59 -33.57 -3.03
CA TYR A 102 -3.97 -34.75 -3.62
C TYR A 102 -4.03 -35.89 -2.61
N VAL A 103 -4.65 -37.01 -2.99
CA VAL A 103 -4.62 -38.26 -2.23
C VAL A 103 -4.17 -39.37 -3.17
N GLY A 104 -2.86 -39.63 -3.13
CA GLY A 104 -2.20 -40.52 -4.07
C GLY A 104 -2.32 -39.99 -5.51
N PRO A 105 -2.75 -40.82 -6.49
CA PRO A 105 -2.92 -40.38 -7.87
C PRO A 105 -4.21 -39.57 -8.12
N PHE A 106 -5.08 -39.45 -7.11
CA PHE A 106 -6.36 -38.77 -7.24
C PHE A 106 -6.29 -37.33 -6.75
N GLN A 107 -6.91 -36.44 -7.51
CA GLN A 107 -7.20 -35.08 -7.09
C GLN A 107 -8.70 -35.01 -6.80
N PHE A 108 -9.07 -34.57 -5.60
CA PHE A 108 -10.46 -34.19 -5.33
C PHE A 108 -10.54 -32.71 -4.99
N ARG A 109 -11.65 -32.09 -5.40
CA ARG A 109 -11.94 -30.69 -5.11
C ARG A 109 -12.97 -30.61 -3.98
N LEU A 110 -12.60 -30.01 -2.85
CA LEU A 110 -13.58 -29.68 -1.81
C LEU A 110 -14.33 -28.42 -2.24
N GLN A 111 -15.45 -28.58 -2.94
CA GLN A 111 -16.45 -27.51 -3.08
C GLN A 111 -17.35 -27.51 -1.84
N ASN A 112 -16.80 -27.10 -0.69
CA ASN A 112 -17.63 -26.74 0.46
C ASN A 112 -17.97 -25.25 0.33
N GLU A 113 -19.20 -24.85 0.70
CA GLU A 113 -19.65 -23.44 0.66
C GLU A 113 -18.65 -22.48 1.33
N GLY A 114 -17.99 -22.96 2.39
CA GLY A 114 -16.95 -22.20 3.11
C GLY A 114 -15.67 -21.91 2.33
N ASN A 115 -15.36 -22.65 1.25
CA ASN A 115 -14.11 -22.58 0.49
C ASN A 115 -14.24 -21.83 -0.84
N THR A 116 -15.24 -20.95 -0.94
CA THR A 116 -15.41 -20.00 -2.05
C THR A 116 -15.15 -18.57 -1.57
N PRO A 117 -14.53 -17.70 -2.37
CA PRO A 117 -14.39 -16.29 -2.02
C PRO A 117 -15.76 -15.64 -1.85
N ARG A 118 -15.95 -14.89 -0.75
CA ARG A 118 -17.26 -14.25 -0.48
C ARG A 118 -17.49 -12.95 -1.25
N ASN A 119 -16.42 -12.31 -1.71
CA ASN A 119 -16.47 -11.10 -2.51
C ASN A 119 -15.23 -11.04 -3.42
N ILE A 120 -15.22 -10.06 -4.33
CA ILE A 120 -14.15 -9.90 -5.31
C ILE A 120 -12.78 -9.64 -4.66
N LEU A 121 -12.73 -8.89 -3.55
CA LEU A 121 -11.47 -8.59 -2.88
C LEU A 121 -10.86 -9.86 -2.29
N GLU A 122 -11.69 -10.72 -1.69
CA GLU A 122 -11.26 -12.02 -1.20
C GLU A 122 -10.75 -12.92 -2.34
N GLU A 123 -11.42 -12.90 -3.50
CA GLU A 123 -10.98 -13.64 -4.67
C GLU A 123 -9.61 -13.14 -5.17
N ILE A 124 -9.44 -11.82 -5.27
CA ILE A 124 -8.18 -11.18 -5.67
C ILE A 124 -7.05 -11.61 -4.73
N VAL A 125 -7.28 -11.54 -3.42
CA VAL A 125 -6.27 -11.87 -2.41
C VAL A 125 -5.87 -13.35 -2.48
N TRP A 126 -6.81 -14.28 -2.68
CA TRP A 126 -6.49 -15.71 -2.81
C TRP A 126 -5.64 -15.99 -4.05
N ASN A 127 -5.97 -15.34 -5.18
CA ASN A 127 -5.16 -15.45 -6.39
C ASN A 127 -3.77 -14.83 -6.17
N LYS A 128 -3.67 -13.72 -5.46
CA LYS A 128 -2.41 -13.06 -5.15
C LYS A 128 -1.50 -13.92 -4.25
N ASP A 129 -2.04 -14.65 -3.27
CA ASP A 129 -1.27 -15.58 -2.43
C ASP A 129 -0.59 -16.67 -3.29
N THR A 130 -1.34 -17.18 -4.28
CA THR A 130 -0.80 -18.15 -5.25
C THR A 130 0.24 -17.50 -6.16
N GLU A 131 -0.06 -16.35 -6.75
CA GLU A 131 0.83 -15.62 -7.66
C GLU A 131 2.16 -15.26 -6.99
N VAL A 132 2.11 -14.65 -5.81
CA VAL A 132 3.29 -14.21 -5.05
C VAL A 132 4.16 -15.41 -4.66
N SER A 133 3.57 -16.55 -4.32
CA SER A 133 4.33 -17.77 -4.02
C SER A 133 5.17 -18.22 -5.23
N HIS A 134 4.59 -18.28 -6.43
CA HIS A 134 5.32 -18.60 -7.66
C HIS A 134 6.39 -17.56 -8.02
N LEU A 135 6.10 -16.27 -7.79
CA LEU A 135 7.07 -15.20 -8.04
C LEU A 135 8.26 -15.27 -7.07
N LYS A 136 8.03 -15.62 -5.80
CA LYS A 136 9.06 -15.81 -4.78
C LYS A 136 10.00 -16.96 -5.13
N GLU A 137 9.48 -18.07 -5.66
CA GLU A 137 10.29 -19.19 -6.14
C GLU A 137 11.21 -18.78 -7.30
N ARG A 138 10.68 -18.01 -8.26
CA ARG A 138 11.44 -17.53 -9.43
C ARG A 138 12.44 -16.43 -9.09
N LYS A 139 12.11 -15.55 -8.14
CA LYS A 139 12.94 -14.42 -7.71
C LYS A 139 13.00 -14.37 -6.18
N PRO A 140 13.86 -15.20 -5.55
CA PRO A 140 14.01 -15.21 -4.10
C PRO A 140 14.40 -13.84 -3.53
N LEU A 141 14.01 -13.58 -2.28
CA LEU A 141 14.23 -12.28 -1.63
C LEU A 141 15.70 -11.82 -1.65
N GLY A 142 16.65 -12.74 -1.55
CA GLY A 142 18.09 -12.42 -1.62
C GLY A 142 18.49 -11.79 -2.95
N VAL A 143 17.88 -12.20 -4.07
CA VAL A 143 18.10 -11.61 -5.40
C VAL A 143 17.58 -10.18 -5.44
N LEU A 144 16.39 -9.93 -4.88
CA LEU A 144 15.81 -8.59 -4.82
C LEU A 144 16.64 -7.64 -3.94
N LYS A 145 17.10 -8.10 -2.78
CA LYS A 145 17.97 -7.32 -1.90
C LYS A 145 19.25 -6.90 -2.61
N LYS A 146 19.91 -7.83 -3.31
CA LYS A 146 21.12 -7.54 -4.09
C LYS A 146 20.86 -6.51 -5.20
N ALA A 147 19.71 -6.59 -5.89
CA ALA A 147 19.33 -5.61 -6.90
C ALA A 147 19.14 -4.20 -6.34
N LEU A 148 18.76 -4.07 -5.06
CA LEU A 148 18.51 -2.80 -4.39
C LEU A 148 19.75 -2.14 -3.78
N GLU A 149 20.88 -2.86 -3.65
CA GLU A 149 22.13 -2.30 -3.10
C GLU A 149 22.63 -1.07 -3.87
N ASN A 150 22.37 -1.03 -5.19
CA ASN A 150 22.77 0.07 -6.07
C ASN A 150 21.57 0.84 -6.65
N ALA A 151 20.38 0.66 -6.12
CA ALA A 151 19.20 1.38 -6.61
C ALA A 151 19.28 2.87 -6.24
N PRO A 152 18.91 3.79 -7.15
CA PRO A 152 18.83 5.22 -6.81
C PRO A 152 17.79 5.41 -5.70
N PRO A 153 17.92 6.40 -4.81
CA PRO A 153 16.97 6.63 -3.72
C PRO A 153 15.55 6.83 -4.26
N ALA A 154 14.55 6.41 -3.47
CA ALA A 154 13.16 6.68 -3.77
C ALA A 154 12.88 8.19 -3.68
N ARG A 155 11.95 8.67 -4.48
CA ARG A 155 11.51 10.07 -4.48
C ARG A 155 10.52 10.34 -3.36
N ASP A 156 10.53 11.56 -2.85
CA ASP A 156 9.65 11.96 -1.75
C ASP A 156 8.19 12.09 -2.22
N PHE A 157 7.42 11.01 -2.02
CA PHE A 157 6.02 10.93 -2.42
C PHE A 157 5.13 11.90 -1.63
N ILE A 158 5.29 12.00 -0.30
CA ILE A 158 4.49 12.89 0.54
C ILE A 158 4.89 14.35 0.28
N GLY A 159 6.20 14.63 0.14
CA GLY A 159 6.70 15.96 -0.19
C GLY A 159 6.13 16.50 -1.50
N ALA A 160 6.05 15.67 -2.55
CA ALA A 160 5.45 16.06 -3.83
C ALA A 160 3.97 16.45 -3.68
N LEU A 161 3.20 15.70 -2.88
CA LEU A 161 1.79 16.01 -2.60
C LEU A 161 1.63 17.32 -1.82
N LYS A 162 2.45 17.52 -0.78
CA LYS A 162 2.45 18.75 0.03
C LYS A 162 2.83 19.97 -0.81
N ALA A 163 3.90 19.89 -1.59
CA ALA A 163 4.33 20.96 -2.48
C ALA A 163 3.24 21.33 -3.51
N ALA A 164 2.56 20.35 -4.11
CA ALA A 164 1.44 20.61 -5.01
C ALA A 164 0.26 21.27 -4.29
N ASN A 165 -0.04 20.86 -3.05
CA ASN A 165 -1.11 21.44 -2.24
C ASN A 165 -0.82 22.90 -1.86
N GLU A 166 0.39 23.19 -1.42
CA GLU A 166 0.86 24.52 -1.05
C GLU A 166 0.84 25.48 -2.24
N ARG A 167 1.33 25.01 -3.39
CA ARG A 167 1.41 25.77 -4.64
C ARG A 167 0.03 26.15 -5.19
N THR A 168 -0.91 25.21 -5.23
CA THR A 168 -2.20 25.39 -5.93
C THR A 168 -3.37 25.76 -5.01
N GLY A 169 -3.21 25.57 -3.70
CA GLY A 169 -4.29 25.63 -2.71
C GLY A 169 -5.34 24.52 -2.85
N LEU A 170 -5.09 23.50 -3.68
CA LEU A 170 -5.97 22.37 -3.96
C LEU A 170 -5.32 21.04 -3.54
N PRO A 171 -6.09 19.97 -3.30
CA PRO A 171 -5.48 18.66 -3.03
C PRO A 171 -4.50 18.24 -4.14
N GLY A 172 -3.32 17.74 -3.76
CA GLY A 172 -2.35 17.20 -4.71
C GLY A 172 -2.89 15.96 -5.45
N LEU A 173 -2.74 15.90 -6.76
CA LEU A 173 -3.27 14.81 -7.58
C LEU A 173 -2.29 13.61 -7.63
N ILE A 174 -2.76 12.44 -7.22
CA ILE A 174 -2.20 11.14 -7.57
C ILE A 174 -2.98 10.63 -8.80
N ALA A 175 -2.43 10.78 -9.98
CA ALA A 175 -3.08 10.39 -11.23
C ALA A 175 -2.84 8.91 -11.53
N GLU A 176 -3.91 8.14 -11.72
CA GLU A 176 -3.82 6.70 -11.85
C GLU A 176 -3.77 6.23 -13.32
N VAL A 177 -2.72 5.47 -13.63
CA VAL A 177 -2.49 4.80 -14.91
C VAL A 177 -3.12 3.41 -14.83
N LYS A 178 -4.30 3.26 -15.44
CA LYS A 178 -5.14 2.06 -15.33
C LYS A 178 -5.73 1.67 -16.68
N LYS A 179 -5.55 0.41 -17.08
CA LYS A 179 -6.09 -0.15 -18.32
C LYS A 179 -7.53 -0.64 -18.17
N ALA A 180 -7.79 -1.40 -17.10
CA ALA A 180 -9.10 -2.00 -16.84
C ALA A 180 -9.44 -1.97 -15.35
N SER A 181 -10.70 -2.24 -15.01
CA SER A 181 -11.12 -2.58 -13.66
C SER A 181 -12.14 -3.71 -13.66
N PRO A 182 -12.26 -4.50 -12.58
CA PRO A 182 -13.30 -5.53 -12.45
C PRO A 182 -14.72 -4.99 -12.64
N SER A 183 -14.96 -3.75 -12.19
CA SER A 183 -16.28 -3.13 -12.22
C SER A 183 -16.66 -2.49 -13.55
N ARG A 184 -15.69 -2.12 -14.41
CA ARG A 184 -15.95 -1.35 -15.64
C ARG A 184 -15.35 -1.97 -16.91
N GLY A 185 -14.66 -3.10 -16.80
CA GLY A 185 -13.96 -3.71 -17.94
C GLY A 185 -12.78 -2.86 -18.40
N ILE A 186 -12.51 -2.85 -19.71
CA ILE A 186 -11.44 -2.04 -20.31
C ILE A 186 -11.87 -0.57 -20.32
N LEU A 187 -11.07 0.29 -19.70
CA LEU A 187 -11.32 1.73 -19.62
C LEU A 187 -10.69 2.48 -20.80
N ARG A 188 -9.59 1.96 -21.34
CA ARG A 188 -8.86 2.53 -22.48
C ARG A 188 -8.27 1.40 -23.32
N GLU A 189 -8.74 1.27 -24.55
CA GLU A 189 -8.29 0.24 -25.49
C GLU A 189 -6.83 0.50 -25.94
N ASP A 190 -6.56 1.73 -26.37
CA ASP A 190 -5.20 2.19 -26.72
C ASP A 190 -4.45 2.65 -25.46
N PHE A 191 -3.86 1.65 -24.79
CA PHE A 191 -3.18 1.82 -23.52
C PHE A 191 -1.66 1.78 -23.69
N ASP A 192 -1.07 2.97 -23.79
CA ASP A 192 0.38 3.18 -23.59
C ASP A 192 0.61 3.80 -22.19
N PRO A 193 1.17 3.04 -21.23
CA PRO A 193 1.37 3.53 -19.87
C PRO A 193 2.35 4.71 -19.80
N VAL A 194 3.34 4.77 -20.69
CA VAL A 194 4.36 5.83 -20.70
C VAL A 194 3.78 7.12 -21.25
N GLU A 195 3.03 7.07 -22.35
CA GLU A 195 2.39 8.27 -22.91
C GLU A 195 1.31 8.84 -21.97
N ILE A 196 0.52 7.97 -21.32
CA ILE A 196 -0.44 8.39 -20.29
C ILE A 196 0.28 9.06 -19.12
N ALA A 197 1.39 8.48 -18.63
CA ALA A 197 2.17 9.05 -17.54
C ALA A 197 2.76 10.43 -17.88
N LYS A 198 3.29 10.60 -19.10
CA LYS A 198 3.76 11.91 -19.60
C LYS A 198 2.63 12.94 -19.65
N ALA A 199 1.45 12.53 -20.13
CA ALA A 199 0.28 13.40 -20.19
C ALA A 199 -0.18 13.85 -18.80
N TYR A 200 -0.17 12.95 -17.81
CA TYR A 200 -0.50 13.29 -16.42
C TYR A 200 0.53 14.22 -15.77
N GLU A 201 1.83 13.95 -15.95
CA GLU A 201 2.89 14.83 -15.45
C GLU A 201 2.76 16.24 -16.04
N LYS A 202 2.56 16.35 -17.36
CA LYS A 202 2.31 17.63 -18.04
C LYS A 202 1.03 18.31 -17.55
N GLY A 203 0.00 17.54 -17.21
CA GLY A 203 -1.27 18.04 -16.65
C GLY A 203 -1.18 18.52 -15.20
N GLY A 204 -0.01 18.40 -14.54
CA GLY A 204 0.21 18.86 -13.17
C GLY A 204 -0.08 17.81 -12.09
N ALA A 205 -0.12 16.52 -12.44
CA ALA A 205 -0.15 15.45 -11.44
C ALA A 205 1.08 15.54 -10.52
N ALA A 206 0.85 15.45 -9.21
CA ALA A 206 1.92 15.50 -8.22
C ALA A 206 2.65 14.15 -8.11
N CYS A 207 1.86 13.07 -8.11
CA CYS A 207 2.35 11.69 -8.12
C CYS A 207 1.55 10.88 -9.15
N LEU A 208 2.07 9.71 -9.52
CA LEU A 208 1.33 8.74 -10.35
C LEU A 208 1.05 7.48 -9.55
N SER A 209 -0.10 6.86 -9.79
CA SER A 209 -0.45 5.52 -9.30
C SER A 209 -0.47 4.56 -10.48
N VAL A 210 0.29 3.47 -10.41
CA VAL A 210 0.38 2.50 -11.52
C VAL A 210 -0.15 1.16 -11.03
N LEU A 211 -1.20 0.66 -11.69
CA LEU A 211 -1.75 -0.66 -11.40
C LEU A 211 -0.75 -1.73 -11.87
N THR A 212 -0.34 -2.60 -10.95
CA THR A 212 0.57 -3.72 -11.27
C THR A 212 -0.13 -5.08 -11.28
N ASP A 213 -1.38 -5.16 -10.80
CA ASP A 213 -2.16 -6.38 -10.86
C ASP A 213 -2.55 -6.74 -12.30
N GLU A 214 -2.07 -7.89 -12.78
CA GLU A 214 -2.28 -8.35 -14.15
C GLU A 214 -3.70 -8.89 -14.36
N LYS A 215 -4.19 -9.73 -13.44
CA LYS A 215 -5.40 -10.54 -13.65
C LYS A 215 -6.67 -9.69 -13.69
N TYR A 216 -6.80 -8.72 -12.79
CA TYR A 216 -8.03 -7.96 -12.55
C TYR A 216 -7.99 -6.56 -13.14
N PHE A 217 -6.81 -5.94 -13.22
CA PHE A 217 -6.63 -4.57 -13.72
C PHE A 217 -5.90 -4.49 -15.05
N LYS A 218 -5.40 -5.62 -15.58
CA LYS A 218 -4.54 -5.67 -16.78
C LYS A 218 -3.32 -4.74 -16.64
N GLY A 219 -2.84 -4.58 -15.41
CA GLY A 219 -1.62 -3.88 -15.06
C GLY A 219 -0.39 -4.76 -15.25
N SER A 220 0.77 -4.25 -14.85
CA SER A 220 1.99 -5.07 -14.71
C SER A 220 3.07 -4.28 -13.96
N PHE A 221 4.00 -4.99 -13.32
CA PHE A 221 5.20 -4.38 -12.77
C PHE A 221 6.12 -3.78 -13.85
N GLU A 222 6.05 -4.31 -15.07
CA GLU A 222 6.77 -3.82 -16.24
C GLU A 222 6.24 -2.45 -16.68
N ASN A 223 4.94 -2.16 -16.54
CA ASN A 223 4.39 -0.83 -16.81
C ASN A 223 4.97 0.21 -15.83
N LEU A 224 5.07 -0.14 -14.54
CA LEU A 224 5.68 0.72 -13.52
C LEU A 224 7.16 1.01 -13.84
N GLU A 225 7.91 -0.03 -14.22
CA GLU A 225 9.31 0.08 -14.60
C GLU A 225 9.50 0.91 -15.89
N ALA A 226 8.67 0.68 -16.91
CA ALA A 226 8.69 1.44 -18.15
C ALA A 226 8.44 2.95 -17.91
N ILE A 227 7.45 3.29 -17.08
CA ILE A 227 7.17 4.68 -16.68
C ILE A 227 8.38 5.31 -15.97
N ARG A 228 9.00 4.58 -15.02
CA ARG A 228 10.21 5.04 -14.32
C ARG A 228 11.36 5.29 -15.31
N MET A 229 11.61 4.33 -16.20
CA MET A 229 12.72 4.38 -17.16
C MET A 229 12.52 5.44 -18.24
N ALA A 230 11.29 5.80 -18.58
CA ALA A 230 10.96 6.87 -19.52
C ALA A 230 11.30 8.29 -19.02
N GLY A 231 11.75 8.43 -17.77
CA GLY A 231 12.27 9.70 -17.24
C GLY A 231 11.25 10.59 -16.53
N ILE A 232 10.02 10.11 -16.33
CA ILE A 232 8.97 10.77 -15.52
C ILE A 232 9.56 11.17 -14.17
N LYS A 233 9.28 12.40 -13.72
CA LYS A 233 9.76 13.05 -12.49
C LYS A 233 8.79 12.92 -11.32
N CYS A 234 7.48 12.75 -11.56
CA CYS A 234 6.52 12.39 -10.53
C CYS A 234 6.96 11.12 -9.75
N PRO A 235 6.79 11.07 -8.42
CA PRO A 235 6.90 9.84 -7.64
C PRO A 235 5.83 8.82 -8.05
N LEU A 236 6.16 7.53 -7.97
CA LEU A 236 5.32 6.42 -8.43
C LEU A 236 4.82 5.57 -7.26
N LEU A 237 3.50 5.45 -7.15
CA LEU A 237 2.81 4.48 -6.29
C LEU A 237 2.63 3.17 -7.06
N CYS A 238 3.15 2.07 -6.50
CA CYS A 238 2.83 0.71 -6.93
C CYS A 238 1.46 0.33 -6.35
N LYS A 239 0.40 0.41 -7.17
CA LYS A 239 -0.95 0.04 -6.76
C LYS A 239 -1.18 -1.45 -6.99
N GLU A 240 -0.98 -2.20 -5.92
CA GLU A 240 -1.00 -3.66 -5.87
C GLU A 240 -1.74 -4.13 -4.60
N PHE A 241 -2.24 -5.37 -4.62
CA PHE A 241 -2.73 -6.06 -3.43
C PHE A 241 -1.54 -6.65 -2.66
N ILE A 242 -0.89 -5.85 -1.83
CA ILE A 242 0.25 -6.31 -1.04
C ILE A 242 -0.22 -7.18 0.14
N ILE A 243 0.26 -8.42 0.16
CA ILE A 243 0.00 -9.42 1.20
C ILE A 243 1.31 -10.00 1.77
N ASP A 244 2.43 -9.86 1.07
CA ASP A 244 3.74 -10.35 1.52
C ASP A 244 4.81 -9.24 1.38
N ALA A 245 5.71 -9.18 2.36
CA ALA A 245 6.84 -8.25 2.37
C ALA A 245 7.70 -8.32 1.09
N TRP A 246 7.80 -9.50 0.45
CA TRP A 246 8.49 -9.68 -0.82
C TRP A 246 8.01 -8.70 -1.89
N GLN A 247 6.70 -8.42 -1.95
CA GLN A 247 6.14 -7.48 -2.91
C GLN A 247 6.67 -6.05 -2.72
N LEU A 248 7.02 -5.65 -1.49
CA LEU A 248 7.63 -4.34 -1.21
C LEU A 248 9.02 -4.22 -1.85
N TYR A 249 9.84 -5.25 -1.69
CA TYR A 249 11.15 -5.31 -2.33
C TYR A 249 10.99 -5.34 -3.85
N TYR A 250 10.03 -6.12 -4.37
CA TYR A 250 9.81 -6.23 -5.80
C TYR A 250 9.34 -4.91 -6.42
N ALA A 251 8.33 -4.25 -5.82
CA ALA A 251 7.87 -2.92 -6.21
C ALA A 251 9.03 -1.91 -6.24
N ARG A 252 9.89 -1.94 -5.20
CA ARG A 252 11.06 -1.07 -5.13
C ARG A 252 12.04 -1.32 -6.27
N THR A 253 12.32 -2.59 -6.61
CA THR A 253 13.20 -2.92 -7.75
C THR A 253 12.66 -2.43 -9.08
N LYS A 254 11.34 -2.26 -9.18
CA LYS A 254 10.63 -1.76 -10.37
C LYS A 254 10.48 -0.24 -10.39
N GLY A 255 11.05 0.47 -9.41
CA GLY A 255 11.08 1.93 -9.39
C GLY A 255 9.97 2.61 -8.61
N ALA A 256 9.21 1.87 -7.79
CA ALA A 256 8.24 2.44 -6.87
C ALA A 256 8.90 3.37 -5.84
N ASP A 257 8.18 4.45 -5.51
CA ASP A 257 8.48 5.37 -4.42
C ASP A 257 7.44 5.26 -3.29
N ALA A 258 6.26 4.72 -3.61
CA ALA A 258 5.22 4.39 -2.65
C ALA A 258 4.54 3.05 -2.97
N VAL A 259 3.87 2.49 -1.97
CA VAL A 259 3.12 1.23 -2.04
C VAL A 259 1.77 1.36 -1.34
N LEU A 260 0.79 0.57 -1.78
CA LEU A 260 -0.54 0.48 -1.17
C LEU A 260 -0.60 -0.64 -0.13
N LEU A 261 -1.04 -0.33 1.10
CA LEU A 261 -1.38 -1.31 2.14
C LEU A 261 -2.86 -1.20 2.46
N ILE A 262 -3.61 -2.30 2.41
CA ILE A 262 -5.08 -2.26 2.55
C ILE A 262 -5.48 -2.77 3.94
N ALA A 263 -6.07 -1.92 4.78
CA ALA A 263 -6.46 -2.27 6.15
C ALA A 263 -7.56 -3.34 6.22
N ALA A 264 -8.39 -3.42 5.18
CA ALA A 264 -9.39 -4.48 4.98
C ALA A 264 -8.77 -5.87 4.77
N VAL A 265 -7.48 -5.96 4.44
CA VAL A 265 -6.77 -7.22 4.12
C VAL A 265 -5.70 -7.55 5.14
N LEU A 266 -4.98 -6.53 5.63
CA LEU A 266 -3.78 -6.70 6.45
C LEU A 266 -4.08 -6.53 7.95
N PRO A 267 -3.71 -7.51 8.78
CA PRO A 267 -3.69 -7.35 10.24
C PRO A 267 -2.75 -6.25 10.69
N ASP A 268 -2.99 -5.68 11.87
CA ASP A 268 -2.19 -4.55 12.39
C ASP A 268 -0.70 -4.89 12.52
N LEU A 269 -0.37 -6.14 12.84
CA LEU A 269 1.02 -6.60 12.94
C LEU A 269 1.72 -6.57 11.57
N ASP A 270 1.00 -6.96 10.51
CA ASP A 270 1.52 -6.93 9.14
C ASP A 270 1.72 -5.48 8.68
N ILE A 271 0.74 -4.60 8.92
CA ILE A 271 0.88 -3.17 8.60
C ILE A 271 2.08 -2.57 9.34
N LYS A 272 2.23 -2.83 10.65
CA LYS A 272 3.40 -2.38 11.45
C LYS A 272 4.72 -2.90 10.87
N TYR A 273 4.77 -4.17 10.49
CA TYR A 273 5.98 -4.79 9.93
C TYR A 273 6.32 -4.24 8.55
N MET A 274 5.31 -4.09 7.68
CA MET A 274 5.46 -3.56 6.32
C MET A 274 5.87 -2.08 6.34
N ILE A 275 5.33 -1.24 7.24
CA ILE A 275 5.78 0.15 7.41
C ILE A 275 7.27 0.22 7.76
N LYS A 276 7.76 -0.66 8.63
CA LYS A 276 9.19 -0.72 8.96
C LYS A 276 10.03 -1.08 7.74
N ILE A 277 9.58 -2.03 6.92
CA ILE A 277 10.25 -2.39 5.67
C ILE A 277 10.21 -1.23 4.67
N CYS A 278 9.07 -0.55 4.52
CA CYS A 278 8.94 0.62 3.66
C CYS A 278 9.97 1.68 4.04
N LYS A 279 10.12 2.00 5.33
CA LYS A 279 11.15 2.92 5.84
C LYS A 279 12.57 2.47 5.49
N LEU A 280 12.89 1.18 5.60
CA LEU A 280 14.20 0.63 5.21
C LEU A 280 14.46 0.74 3.69
N LEU A 281 13.41 0.66 2.87
CA LEU A 281 13.49 0.74 1.41
C LEU A 281 13.37 2.17 0.85
N GLY A 282 13.08 3.14 1.71
CA GLY A 282 12.73 4.52 1.33
C GLY A 282 11.34 4.68 0.72
N LEU A 283 10.48 3.66 0.82
CA LEU A 283 9.11 3.69 0.30
C LEU A 283 8.17 4.45 1.25
N THR A 284 7.22 5.18 0.69
CA THR A 284 6.03 5.66 1.40
C THR A 284 4.94 4.58 1.41
N ALA A 285 4.31 4.33 2.55
CA ALA A 285 3.13 3.45 2.62
C ALA A 285 1.85 4.31 2.60
N LEU A 286 1.04 4.19 1.54
CA LEU A 286 -0.35 4.65 1.53
C LEU A 286 -1.21 3.56 2.17
N VAL A 287 -1.77 3.83 3.35
CA VAL A 287 -2.64 2.86 4.04
C VAL A 287 -4.10 3.18 3.73
N GLU A 288 -4.74 2.30 2.96
CA GLU A 288 -6.13 2.42 2.49
C GLU A 288 -7.11 1.89 3.55
N VAL A 289 -8.15 2.67 3.83
CA VAL A 289 -9.22 2.39 4.81
C VAL A 289 -10.60 2.71 4.21
N HIS A 290 -11.62 1.97 4.64
CA HIS A 290 -12.99 2.06 4.10
C HIS A 290 -14.03 2.44 5.15
N ASP A 291 -13.80 2.11 6.42
CA ASP A 291 -14.77 2.33 7.49
C ASP A 291 -14.09 2.85 8.77
N GLU A 292 -14.91 3.18 9.78
CA GLU A 292 -14.43 3.70 11.06
C GLU A 292 -13.48 2.75 11.78
N ARG A 293 -13.73 1.44 11.69
CA ARG A 293 -12.95 0.43 12.42
C ARG A 293 -11.57 0.29 11.82
N GLU A 294 -11.47 0.22 10.49
CA GLU A 294 -10.20 0.24 9.77
C GLU A 294 -9.43 1.54 10.07
N PHE A 295 -10.13 2.67 10.06
CA PHE A 295 -9.55 3.96 10.37
C PHE A 295 -8.94 4.01 11.79
N ASP A 296 -9.69 3.54 12.79
CA ASP A 296 -9.25 3.53 14.19
C ASP A 296 -8.06 2.58 14.40
N ARG A 297 -8.07 1.41 13.75
CA ARG A 297 -6.93 0.48 13.74
C ARG A 297 -5.68 1.13 13.18
N VAL A 298 -5.79 1.78 12.02
CA VAL A 298 -4.65 2.44 11.37
C VAL A 298 -4.15 3.62 12.19
N LEU A 299 -5.03 4.43 12.78
CA LEU A 299 -4.64 5.52 13.68
C LEU A 299 -3.91 5.02 14.95
N ALA A 300 -4.16 3.80 15.41
CA ALA A 300 -3.45 3.21 16.55
C ALA A 300 -2.03 2.74 16.21
N ILE A 301 -1.63 2.74 14.93
CA ILE A 301 -0.30 2.32 14.47
C ILE A 301 0.65 3.54 14.43
N GLU A 302 1.78 3.42 15.13
CA GLU A 302 2.83 4.43 15.11
C GLU A 302 3.53 4.50 13.74
N GLY A 303 3.86 5.71 13.32
CA GLY A 303 4.63 5.95 12.10
C GLY A 303 3.83 5.92 10.80
N ILE A 304 2.50 5.96 10.88
CA ILE A 304 1.61 6.26 9.74
C ILE A 304 1.76 7.72 9.37
N GLU A 305 2.00 7.99 8.09
CA GLU A 305 2.21 9.35 7.55
C GLU A 305 1.23 9.69 6.42
N LEU A 306 0.64 8.68 5.78
CA LEU A 306 -0.26 8.81 4.63
C LEU A 306 -1.40 7.78 4.73
N ILE A 307 -2.65 8.26 4.78
CA ILE A 307 -3.85 7.42 4.84
C ILE A 307 -4.76 7.77 3.65
N GLY A 308 -5.26 6.75 2.97
CA GLY A 308 -6.23 6.86 1.88
C GLY A 308 -7.62 6.41 2.31
N ILE A 309 -8.61 7.29 2.16
CA ILE A 309 -10.02 6.95 2.40
C ILE A 309 -10.63 6.54 1.07
N ASN A 310 -10.94 5.25 0.93
CA ASN A 310 -11.57 4.73 -0.28
C ASN A 310 -13.08 4.82 -0.16
N ASN A 311 -13.67 5.77 -0.90
CA ASN A 311 -15.12 6.01 -0.90
C ASN A 311 -15.91 4.93 -1.66
N ARG A 312 -15.26 3.86 -2.13
CA ARG A 312 -15.90 2.72 -2.79
C ARG A 312 -16.03 1.56 -1.83
N ASN A 313 -17.25 1.07 -1.63
CA ASN A 313 -17.46 -0.20 -0.96
C ASN A 313 -16.97 -1.35 -1.87
N LEU A 314 -16.06 -2.20 -1.41
CA LEU A 314 -15.48 -3.28 -2.23
C LEU A 314 -16.38 -4.52 -2.34
N GLU A 315 -17.45 -4.60 -1.54
CA GLU A 315 -18.48 -5.64 -1.64
C GLU A 315 -19.59 -5.24 -2.64
N THR A 316 -20.06 -3.98 -2.60
CA THR A 316 -21.19 -3.50 -3.42
C THR A 316 -20.77 -2.65 -4.63
N PHE A 317 -19.52 -2.18 -4.67
CA PHE A 317 -18.99 -1.19 -5.61
C PHE A 317 -19.65 0.21 -5.56
N GLU A 318 -20.56 0.43 -4.61
CA GLU A 318 -21.21 1.71 -4.38
C GLU A 318 -20.17 2.77 -3.96
N LEU A 319 -20.43 4.00 -4.39
CA LEU A 319 -19.56 5.15 -4.12
C LEU A 319 -20.29 6.11 -3.18
N ASP A 320 -19.64 6.44 -2.07
CA ASP A 320 -20.15 7.41 -1.10
C ASP A 320 -19.02 8.31 -0.58
N ILE A 321 -18.90 9.52 -1.16
CA ILE A 321 -17.88 10.50 -0.75
C ILE A 321 -18.12 11.06 0.66
N SER A 322 -19.31 10.86 1.25
CA SER A 322 -19.61 11.32 2.61
C SER A 322 -18.80 10.57 3.67
N ILE A 323 -18.32 9.36 3.35
CA ILE A 323 -17.41 8.57 4.18
C ILE A 323 -16.17 9.38 4.53
N THR A 324 -15.57 10.07 3.55
CA THR A 324 -14.39 10.93 3.77
C THR A 324 -14.65 11.96 4.86
N LYS A 325 -15.78 12.67 4.80
CA LYS A 325 -16.14 13.68 5.79
C LYS A 325 -16.39 13.06 7.17
N LYS A 326 -17.18 11.99 7.21
CA LYS A 326 -17.51 11.26 8.45
C LYS A 326 -16.27 10.76 9.20
N LEU A 327 -15.26 10.25 8.49
CA LEU A 327 -14.03 9.74 9.11
C LEU A 327 -13.09 10.85 9.59
N LEU A 328 -13.13 12.04 8.97
CA LEU A 328 -12.26 13.17 9.31
C LEU A 328 -12.87 14.11 10.37
N GLU A 329 -14.12 13.91 10.75
CA GLU A 329 -14.78 14.68 11.80
C GLU A 329 -14.32 14.28 13.22
N GLY A 330 -14.57 15.18 14.19
CA GLY A 330 -14.35 14.91 15.60
C GLY A 330 -12.90 14.63 16.01
N GLU A 331 -12.73 13.63 16.88
CA GLU A 331 -11.45 13.26 17.49
C GLU A 331 -10.42 12.75 16.46
N ARG A 332 -10.86 11.97 15.47
CA ARG A 332 -10.01 11.45 14.39
C ARG A 332 -9.33 12.58 13.64
N GLY A 333 -10.11 13.57 13.21
CA GLY A 333 -9.60 14.79 12.56
C GLY A 333 -8.57 15.55 13.40
N LYS A 334 -8.77 15.60 14.73
CA LYS A 334 -7.82 16.23 15.66
C LYS A 334 -6.50 15.45 15.71
N ILE A 335 -6.55 14.13 15.87
CA ILE A 335 -5.36 13.26 15.91
C ILE A 335 -4.55 13.39 14.62
N ILE A 336 -5.21 13.40 13.46
CA ILE A 336 -4.58 13.55 12.14
C ILE A 336 -3.78 14.85 12.06
N ARG A 337 -4.38 15.97 12.49
CA ARG A 337 -3.73 17.29 12.49
C ARG A 337 -2.54 17.34 13.45
N GLU A 338 -2.70 16.81 14.67
CA GLU A 338 -1.64 16.80 15.68
C GLU A 338 -0.43 15.95 15.25
N ARG A 339 -0.68 14.84 14.54
CA ARG A 339 0.37 13.95 14.03
C ARG A 339 0.91 14.32 12.65
N GLY A 340 0.29 15.29 11.96
CA GLY A 340 0.68 15.70 10.61
C GLY A 340 0.45 14.63 9.54
N ILE A 341 -0.53 13.75 9.73
CA ILE A 341 -0.87 12.68 8.77
C ILE A 341 -1.50 13.31 7.52
N THR A 342 -1.00 12.95 6.35
CA THR A 342 -1.55 13.42 5.07
C THR A 342 -2.73 12.53 4.67
N MET A 343 -3.88 13.14 4.42
CA MET A 343 -5.09 12.43 4.03
C MET A 343 -5.29 12.47 2.52
N VAL A 344 -5.54 11.29 1.94
CA VAL A 344 -5.86 11.08 0.52
C VAL A 344 -7.34 10.70 0.39
N GLY A 345 -8.10 11.41 -0.44
CA GLY A 345 -9.44 10.98 -0.85
C GLY A 345 -9.37 10.10 -2.10
N GLU A 346 -9.92 8.89 -2.07
CA GLU A 346 -9.89 7.95 -3.18
C GLU A 346 -11.29 7.57 -3.65
N SER A 347 -11.43 7.31 -4.95
CA SER A 347 -12.69 6.93 -5.61
C SER A 347 -13.80 8.00 -5.52
N GLY A 348 -14.70 8.01 -6.51
CA GLY A 348 -15.90 8.86 -6.46
C GLY A 348 -15.71 10.34 -6.78
N LEU A 349 -14.52 10.77 -7.22
CA LEU A 349 -14.20 12.17 -7.51
C LEU A 349 -14.26 12.43 -9.03
N PHE A 350 -15.31 13.11 -9.48
CA PHE A 350 -15.59 13.33 -10.90
C PHE A 350 -15.64 14.82 -11.29
N THR A 351 -15.91 15.69 -10.33
CA THR A 351 -16.20 17.11 -10.57
C THR A 351 -15.40 18.02 -9.62
N PRO A 352 -15.26 19.32 -9.95
CA PRO A 352 -14.65 20.30 -9.06
C PRO A 352 -15.36 20.40 -7.70
N ASP A 353 -16.68 20.19 -7.67
CA ASP A 353 -17.47 20.21 -6.43
C ASP A 353 -17.11 19.04 -5.52
N ASP A 354 -16.82 17.85 -6.07
CA ASP A 354 -16.32 16.70 -5.30
C ASP A 354 -14.95 17.03 -4.68
N ILE A 355 -14.07 17.72 -5.42
CA ILE A 355 -12.75 18.13 -4.93
C ILE A 355 -12.89 19.17 -3.81
N ALA A 356 -13.80 20.14 -3.97
CA ALA A 356 -14.10 21.12 -2.95
C ALA A 356 -14.63 20.44 -1.67
N TYR A 357 -15.55 19.50 -1.81
CA TYR A 357 -16.14 18.75 -0.70
C TYR A 357 -15.09 18.02 0.15
N VAL A 358 -14.20 17.23 -0.47
CA VAL A 358 -13.17 16.51 0.28
C VAL A 358 -12.09 17.43 0.84
N LYS A 359 -11.75 18.51 0.12
CA LYS A 359 -10.83 19.54 0.61
C LYS A 359 -11.36 20.19 1.89
N GLU A 360 -12.65 20.53 1.93
CA GLU A 360 -13.31 21.09 3.13
C GLU A 360 -13.28 20.13 4.32
N ALA A 361 -13.36 18.82 4.07
CA ALA A 361 -13.19 17.80 5.10
C ALA A 361 -11.74 17.69 5.63
N GLY A 362 -10.76 18.32 4.96
CA GLY A 362 -9.36 18.34 5.36
C GLY A 362 -8.43 17.48 4.50
N VAL A 363 -8.93 16.90 3.41
CA VAL A 363 -8.11 16.12 2.47
C VAL A 363 -7.09 17.00 1.77
N LYS A 364 -5.83 16.52 1.71
CA LYS A 364 -4.68 17.25 1.13
C LYS A 364 -4.17 16.65 -0.17
N ALA A 365 -4.62 15.44 -0.51
CA ALA A 365 -4.31 14.78 -1.77
C ALA A 365 -5.51 13.94 -2.24
N ILE A 366 -5.58 13.65 -3.53
CA ILE A 366 -6.64 12.80 -4.09
C ILE A 366 -6.03 11.76 -5.01
N LEU A 367 -6.62 10.56 -5.06
CA LEU A 367 -6.25 9.52 -6.02
C LEU A 367 -7.38 9.34 -7.02
N VAL A 368 -7.08 9.63 -8.29
CA VAL A 368 -8.08 9.64 -9.35
C VAL A 368 -7.55 8.96 -10.60
N GLY A 369 -8.33 8.03 -11.14
CA GLY A 369 -8.06 7.40 -12.44
C GLY A 369 -9.26 7.52 -13.37
N GLU A 370 -10.41 7.05 -12.92
CA GLU A 370 -11.55 6.84 -13.79
C GLU A 370 -12.10 8.07 -14.51
N SER A 371 -12.17 9.22 -13.83
CA SER A 371 -12.67 10.47 -14.43
C SER A 371 -11.72 11.06 -15.48
N ILE A 372 -10.42 10.75 -15.37
CA ILE A 372 -9.36 11.29 -16.25
C ILE A 372 -8.95 10.32 -17.37
N VAL A 373 -8.87 9.01 -17.11
CA VAL A 373 -8.43 7.98 -18.08
C VAL A 373 -9.34 7.92 -19.31
N LYS A 374 -10.64 8.16 -19.11
CA LYS A 374 -11.67 8.11 -20.16
C LYS A 374 -11.61 9.28 -21.13
N GLN A 375 -10.81 10.31 -20.84
CA GLN A 375 -10.69 11.49 -21.69
C GLN A 375 -9.67 11.23 -22.80
N ASN A 376 -9.98 11.70 -24.01
CA ASN A 376 -9.06 11.62 -25.15
C ASN A 376 -7.75 12.35 -24.84
N ASP A 377 -7.85 13.51 -24.18
CA ASP A 377 -6.74 14.27 -23.63
C ASP A 377 -6.76 14.18 -22.09
N PRO A 378 -5.89 13.35 -21.49
CA PRO A 378 -5.81 13.21 -20.04
C PRO A 378 -5.50 14.52 -19.31
N GLY A 379 -4.72 15.42 -19.93
CA GLY A 379 -4.39 16.74 -19.36
C GLY A 379 -5.63 17.61 -19.24
N LYS A 380 -6.46 17.66 -20.29
CA LYS A 380 -7.77 18.33 -20.23
C LYS A 380 -8.70 17.69 -19.20
N GLY A 381 -8.64 16.36 -19.06
CA GLY A 381 -9.37 15.64 -18.00
C GLY A 381 -9.02 16.13 -16.61
N ILE A 382 -7.73 16.36 -16.33
CA ILE A 382 -7.27 16.94 -15.07
C ILE A 382 -7.80 18.36 -14.90
N SER A 383 -7.69 19.23 -15.92
CA SER A 383 -8.20 20.60 -15.82
C SER A 383 -9.70 20.65 -15.54
N ASN A 384 -10.49 19.77 -16.17
CA ASN A 384 -11.92 19.66 -15.93
C ASN A 384 -12.25 19.20 -14.51
N LEU A 385 -11.49 18.24 -13.97
CA LEU A 385 -11.68 17.73 -12.61
C LEU A 385 -11.44 18.83 -11.56
N PHE A 386 -10.45 19.69 -11.77
CA PHE A 386 -10.13 20.78 -10.84
C PHE A 386 -10.84 22.11 -11.15
N GLY A 387 -11.51 22.22 -12.30
CA GLY A 387 -12.13 23.45 -12.78
C GLY A 387 -11.13 24.53 -13.21
N LYS A 388 -9.83 24.22 -13.21
CA LYS A 388 -8.73 25.09 -13.63
C LYS A 388 -7.48 24.27 -13.98
N ASP A 389 -6.53 24.89 -14.66
CA ASP A 389 -5.22 24.29 -14.92
C ASP A 389 -4.35 24.30 -13.64
N ILE A 390 -3.89 23.13 -13.20
CA ILE A 390 -3.04 22.96 -12.02
C ILE A 390 -1.54 22.79 -12.38
N SER A 391 -1.20 22.76 -13.67
CA SER A 391 0.19 22.67 -14.15
C SER A 391 0.95 23.99 -14.02
N LEU A 392 0.25 25.13 -14.05
CA LEU A 392 0.82 26.49 -14.08
C LEU A 392 0.84 27.23 -12.73
N GLY A 393 0.42 26.55 -11.65
CA GLY A 393 0.40 27.12 -10.30
C GLY A 393 1.77 27.29 -9.66
#